data_AF-A0A084QEX0-F1
#
_entry.id   AF-A0A084QEX0-F1
#
_cell.length_a   1.000
_cell.length_b   1.000
_cell.length_c   1.000
_cell.angle_alpha   90.00
_cell.angle_beta   90.00
_cell.angle_gamma   90.00
#
_symmetry.space_group_name_H-M   'P 1'
#
loop_
_entity.id
_entity.type
_entity.pdbx_description
1 polymer ?
#
loop_
_entity_poly.entity_id
_entity_poly.type
_entity_poly.pdbx_seq_one_letter_code
_entity_poly.pdbx_strand_id
1 'polypeptide(L)'
;MKLYVSLESNLEMLQQQTPDNVLQLLEGVWHSHGPALIGTPAVRDAIQQLPVPCLSGGVYALCDTYLPLPSLRRQCARFMASHESFPFLDLDLGSSTTTSGEEEMLRDWGFLCAEFGVSRDNDVGFLLEVVSYIKDANPDGLSLGRCQNLARLYVEIETKCSASPDSANVRDVVR
;
A
#
# COMPACT_ATOMS: atom_id res chain seq x y z
N MET A 1 33.59 -2.09 -3.15
CA MET A 1 33.71 -2.58 -1.76
C MET A 1 33.17 -1.60 -0.72
N LYS A 2 33.54 -0.31 -0.71
CA LYS A 2 32.98 0.67 0.25
C LYS A 2 31.46 0.92 0.16
N LEU A 3 30.91 0.96 -1.06
CA LEU A 3 29.46 1.16 -1.28
C LEU A 3 28.62 -0.02 -0.77
N TYR A 4 29.12 -1.24 -0.94
CA TYR A 4 28.42 -2.46 -0.52
C TYR A 4 28.35 -2.58 1.01
N VAL A 5 29.46 -2.31 1.70
CA VAL A 5 29.51 -2.23 3.17
C VAL A 5 28.57 -1.15 3.70
N SER A 6 28.47 0.00 3.01
CA SER A 6 27.55 1.07 3.41
C SER A 6 26.07 0.69 3.24
N LEU A 7 25.73 -0.12 2.23
CA LEU A 7 24.35 -0.57 1.99
C LEU A 7 23.92 -1.63 3.00
N GLU A 8 24.78 -2.59 3.31
CA GLU A 8 24.51 -3.60 4.35
C GLU A 8 24.35 -2.93 5.72
N SER A 9 25.22 -1.96 6.07
CA SER A 9 25.05 -1.19 7.31
C SER A 9 23.76 -0.36 7.33
N ASN A 10 23.34 0.23 6.21
CA ASN A 10 22.07 0.98 6.13
C ASN A 10 20.85 0.05 6.31
N LEU A 11 20.90 -1.17 5.77
CA LEU A 11 19.86 -2.17 5.99
C LEU A 11 19.80 -2.65 7.43
N GLU A 12 20.95 -2.98 8.03
CA GLU A 12 21.02 -3.36 9.44
C GLU A 12 20.46 -2.24 10.32
N MET A 13 20.76 -0.97 10.00
CA MET A 13 20.18 0.17 10.69
C MET A 13 18.65 0.22 10.56
N LEU A 14 18.10 0.02 9.35
CA LEU A 14 16.66 -0.02 9.10
C LEU A 14 15.97 -1.16 9.85
N GLN A 15 16.58 -2.35 9.87
CA GLN A 15 16.05 -3.53 10.55
C GLN A 15 16.09 -3.41 12.08
N GLN A 16 16.98 -2.58 12.63
CA GLN A 16 17.08 -2.30 14.06
C GLN A 16 16.18 -1.15 14.53
N GLN A 17 15.52 -0.43 13.62
CA GLN A 17 14.60 0.64 14.01
C GLN A 17 13.25 0.09 14.49
N THR A 18 12.57 0.88 15.31
CA THR A 18 11.14 0.71 15.56
C THR A 18 10.36 1.02 14.28
N PRO A 19 9.24 0.33 14.00
CA PRO A 19 8.42 0.56 12.81
C PRO A 19 8.13 2.05 12.56
N ASP A 20 7.87 2.80 13.64
CA ASP A 20 7.57 4.24 13.65
C ASP A 20 8.62 5.12 12.95
N ASN A 21 9.88 4.69 12.89
CA ASN A 21 10.98 5.48 12.31
C ASN A 21 11.44 4.94 10.95
N VAL A 22 10.93 3.79 10.50
CA VAL A 22 11.39 3.12 9.28
C VAL A 22 11.14 3.99 8.04
N LEU A 23 9.96 4.59 7.93
CA LEU A 23 9.57 5.41 6.77
C LEU A 23 10.43 6.67 6.65
N GLN A 24 10.70 7.36 7.76
CA GLN A 24 11.56 8.54 7.79
C GLN A 24 13.01 8.21 7.43
N LEU A 25 13.55 7.13 8.00
CA LEU A 25 14.92 6.71 7.67
C LEU A 25 15.01 6.30 6.20
N LEU A 26 14.02 5.57 5.69
CA LEU A 26 13.97 5.17 4.29
C LEU A 26 13.90 6.38 3.35
N GLU A 27 13.10 7.40 3.68
CA GLU A 27 13.05 8.66 2.94
C GLU A 27 14.43 9.35 2.92
N GLY A 28 15.10 9.46 4.07
CA GLY A 28 16.44 10.08 4.15
C GLY A 28 17.52 9.31 3.38
N VAL A 29 17.50 7.98 3.45
CA VAL A 29 18.43 7.12 2.69
C VAL A 29 18.09 7.15 1.20
N TRP A 30 16.82 7.25 0.81
CA TRP A 30 16.41 7.33 -0.59
C TRP A 30 17.01 8.56 -1.29
N HIS A 31 16.92 9.73 -0.68
CA HIS A 31 17.46 10.98 -1.24
C HIS A 31 18.97 10.96 -1.45
N SER A 32 19.71 10.18 -0.65
CA SER A 32 21.18 10.11 -0.69
C SER A 32 21.71 8.90 -1.49
N HIS A 33 21.00 7.78 -1.46
CA HIS A 33 21.49 6.47 -1.90
C HIS A 33 20.46 5.65 -2.71
N GLY A 34 19.33 6.23 -3.12
CA GLY A 34 18.25 5.53 -3.84
C GLY A 34 18.71 4.61 -4.99
N PRO A 35 19.55 5.08 -5.94
CA PRO A 35 20.07 4.24 -7.03
C PRO A 35 20.87 3.02 -6.56
N ALA A 36 21.55 3.12 -5.41
CA ALA A 36 22.36 2.04 -4.85
C ALA A 36 21.49 1.00 -4.13
N LEU A 37 20.38 1.43 -3.49
CA LEU A 37 19.40 0.54 -2.88
C LEU A 37 18.71 -0.35 -3.92
N ILE A 38 18.26 0.24 -5.03
CA ILE A 38 17.55 -0.50 -6.08
C ILE A 38 18.47 -1.41 -6.90
N GLY A 39 19.77 -1.08 -6.98
CA GLY A 39 20.75 -1.84 -7.75
C GLY A 39 21.08 -3.21 -7.14
N THR A 40 20.63 -3.50 -5.92
CA THR A 40 20.87 -4.78 -5.23
C THR A 40 19.55 -5.45 -4.90
N PRO A 41 19.13 -6.51 -5.63
CA PRO A 41 17.83 -7.15 -5.45
C PRO A 41 17.55 -7.59 -4.01
N ALA A 42 18.53 -8.23 -3.35
CA ALA A 42 18.38 -8.66 -1.96
C ALA A 42 18.10 -7.51 -0.98
N VAL A 43 18.67 -6.32 -1.25
CA VAL A 43 18.44 -5.11 -0.44
C VAL A 43 17.03 -4.59 -0.67
N ARG A 44 16.60 -4.54 -1.94
CA ARG A 44 15.24 -4.15 -2.31
C ARG A 44 14.21 -5.08 -1.66
N ASP A 45 14.39 -6.39 -1.79
CA ASP A 45 13.48 -7.39 -1.23
C ASP A 45 13.40 -7.28 0.31
N ALA A 46 14.55 -7.04 0.97
CA ALA A 46 14.57 -6.80 2.40
C ALA A 46 13.79 -5.54 2.81
N ILE A 47 13.88 -4.45 2.03
CA ILE A 47 13.14 -3.20 2.28
C ILE A 47 11.63 -3.41 2.10
N GLN A 48 11.22 -4.15 1.06
CA GLN A 48 9.82 -4.49 0.81
C GLN A 48 9.18 -5.25 1.99
N GLN A 49 9.96 -6.04 2.72
CA GLN A 49 9.49 -6.81 3.87
C GLN A 49 9.60 -6.07 5.21
N LEU A 50 10.03 -4.79 5.22
CA LEU A 50 10.17 -4.05 6.47
C LEU A 50 8.80 -3.81 7.12
N PRO A 51 8.68 -4.01 8.44
CA PRO A 51 7.47 -3.70 9.17
C PRO A 51 7.30 -2.18 9.29
N VAL A 52 6.15 -1.68 8.83
CA VAL A 52 5.82 -0.24 8.86
C VAL A 52 4.45 0.00 9.49
N PRO A 53 4.29 1.11 10.23
CA PRO A 53 3.02 1.47 10.84
C PRO A 53 2.04 1.96 9.78
N CYS A 54 0.77 1.61 9.98
CA CYS A 54 -0.34 2.09 9.17
C CYS A 54 -1.29 2.94 10.02
N LEU A 55 -2.05 3.82 9.37
CA LEU A 55 -3.04 4.70 9.99
C LEU A 55 -4.13 3.95 10.78
N SER A 56 -4.30 2.66 10.51
CA SER A 56 -5.17 1.76 11.27
C SER A 56 -4.62 1.37 12.64
N GLY A 57 -3.38 1.72 12.96
CA GLY A 57 -2.64 1.28 14.14
C GLY A 57 -2.01 -0.11 14.01
N GLY A 58 -2.19 -0.78 12.87
CA GLY A 58 -1.53 -2.05 12.56
C GLY A 58 -0.13 -1.86 11.99
N VAL A 59 0.66 -2.94 12.00
CA VAL A 59 1.99 -3.00 11.39
C VAL A 59 1.96 -4.05 10.28
N TYR A 60 2.42 -3.66 9.09
CA TYR A 60 2.38 -4.49 7.88
C TYR A 60 3.74 -4.47 7.18
N ALA A 61 4.02 -5.46 6.34
CA ALA A 61 5.17 -5.39 5.44
C ALA A 61 4.98 -4.26 4.44
N LEU A 62 6.03 -3.48 4.16
CA LEU A 62 5.95 -2.32 3.28
C LEU A 62 5.27 -2.62 1.93
N CYS A 63 5.61 -3.73 1.28
CA CYS A 63 5.01 -4.12 -0.01
C CYS A 63 3.50 -4.45 0.06
N ASP A 64 2.96 -4.72 1.24
CA ASP A 64 1.54 -5.06 1.44
C ASP A 64 0.71 -3.83 1.85
N THR A 65 1.27 -2.63 1.70
CA THR A 65 0.63 -1.37 2.10
C THR A 65 0.24 -0.49 0.93
N TYR A 66 -0.57 0.52 1.24
CA TYR A 66 -1.01 1.54 0.31
C TYR A 66 -0.57 2.92 0.74
N LEU A 67 -0.23 3.78 -0.22
CA LEU A 67 -0.11 5.21 0.07
C LEU A 67 -1.47 5.75 0.54
N PRO A 68 -1.51 6.63 1.56
CA PRO A 68 -2.75 7.20 2.12
C PRO A 68 -3.35 8.28 1.21
N LEU A 69 -3.41 8.05 -0.10
CA LEU A 69 -3.92 9.00 -1.09
C LEU A 69 -5.38 9.36 -0.79
N PRO A 70 -5.77 10.65 -0.89
CA PRO A 70 -7.14 11.08 -0.66
C PRO A 70 -8.18 10.37 -1.54
N SER A 71 -7.83 10.03 -2.79
CA SER A 71 -8.66 9.24 -3.70
C SER A 71 -8.96 7.83 -3.14
N LEU A 72 -7.92 7.08 -2.73
CA LEU A 72 -8.07 5.75 -2.14
C LEU A 72 -8.79 5.78 -0.79
N ARG A 73 -8.46 6.74 0.08
CA ARG A 73 -9.12 6.87 1.39
C ARG A 73 -10.62 7.13 1.25
N ARG A 74 -11.03 7.99 0.31
CA ARG A 74 -12.45 8.20 -0.02
C ARG A 74 -13.10 6.92 -0.53
N GLN A 75 -12.37 6.15 -1.33
CA GLN A 75 -12.87 4.88 -1.85
C GLN A 75 -13.10 3.85 -0.74
N CYS A 76 -12.14 3.67 0.18
CA CYS A 76 -12.35 2.82 1.37
C CYS A 76 -13.51 3.33 2.22
N ALA A 77 -13.60 4.64 2.48
CA ALA A 77 -14.67 5.22 3.29
C ALA A 77 -16.09 5.01 2.72
N ARG A 78 -16.24 4.75 1.42
CA ARG A 78 -17.54 4.41 0.80
C ARG A 78 -18.04 3.03 1.20
N PHE A 79 -17.15 2.10 1.51
CA PHE A 79 -17.49 0.68 1.71
C PHE A 79 -17.14 0.17 3.11
N MET A 80 -16.00 0.61 3.66
CA MET A 80 -15.49 0.15 4.94
C MET A 80 -16.14 0.88 6.12
N ALA A 81 -16.36 0.15 7.21
CA ALA A 81 -16.77 0.71 8.50
C ALA A 81 -15.55 1.20 9.30
N SER A 82 -15.79 2.00 10.34
CA SER A 82 -14.70 2.59 11.15
C SER A 82 -13.82 1.57 11.88
N HIS A 83 -14.32 0.36 12.17
CA HIS A 83 -13.54 -0.71 12.80
C HIS A 83 -12.79 -1.59 11.78
N GLU A 84 -13.10 -1.46 10.50
CA GLU A 84 -12.48 -2.24 9.42
C GLU A 84 -11.22 -1.51 8.99
N SER A 85 -10.08 -2.05 9.39
CA SER A 85 -8.78 -1.44 9.19
C SER A 85 -8.25 -1.72 7.78
N PHE A 86 -7.70 -0.70 7.11
CA PHE A 86 -7.01 -0.84 5.83
C PHE A 86 -5.53 -0.44 5.99
N PRO A 87 -4.57 -1.07 5.28
CA PRO A 87 -3.14 -0.87 5.46
C PRO A 87 -2.63 0.39 4.73
N PHE A 88 -3.20 1.55 5.04
CA PHE A 88 -2.66 2.82 4.58
C PHE A 88 -1.46 3.23 5.44
N LEU A 89 -0.32 3.52 4.81
CA LEU A 89 0.88 3.97 5.50
C LEU A 89 0.62 5.19 6.37
N ASP A 90 1.21 5.21 7.56
CA ASP A 90 1.23 6.38 8.42
C ASP A 90 2.49 7.21 8.10
N LEU A 91 2.33 8.19 7.22
CA LEU A 91 3.40 9.09 6.78
C LEU A 91 3.64 10.27 7.74
N ASP A 92 2.71 10.51 8.67
CA ASP A 92 2.76 11.64 9.61
C ASP A 92 3.55 11.28 10.88
N LEU A 93 3.80 9.99 11.13
CA LEU A 93 4.71 9.53 12.19
C LEU A 93 6.14 10.02 11.91
N GLY A 94 6.53 11.09 12.61
CA GLY A 94 7.90 11.62 12.59
C GLY A 94 8.26 12.49 11.39
N SER A 95 7.35 12.69 10.43
CA SER A 95 7.56 13.62 9.32
C SER A 95 7.33 15.07 9.74
N SER A 96 8.16 15.98 9.20
CA SER A 96 8.01 17.42 9.39
C SER A 96 7.13 18.08 8.31
N THR A 97 6.69 17.31 7.31
CA THR A 97 5.89 17.78 6.18
C THR A 97 4.52 17.13 6.21
N THR A 98 3.49 17.92 6.52
CA THR A 98 2.09 17.51 6.39
C THR A 98 1.70 17.50 4.92
N THR A 99 1.94 16.39 4.23
CA THR A 99 1.61 16.28 2.81
C THR A 99 0.09 16.27 2.63
N SER A 100 -0.46 17.35 2.05
CA SER A 100 -1.92 17.58 2.05
C SER A 100 -2.57 17.25 0.71
N GLY A 101 -1.79 17.08 -0.36
CA GLY A 101 -2.26 16.79 -1.71
C GLY A 101 -1.78 15.44 -2.27
N GLU A 102 -2.59 14.84 -3.14
CA GLU A 102 -2.24 13.58 -3.84
C GLU A 102 -0.98 13.71 -4.69
N GLU A 103 -0.85 14.82 -5.44
CA GLU A 103 0.33 15.08 -6.28
C GLU A 103 1.61 15.32 -5.46
N GLU A 104 1.49 15.99 -4.30
CA GLU A 104 2.60 16.22 -3.37
C GLU A 104 3.02 14.87 -2.74
N MET A 105 2.05 14.05 -2.32
CA MET A 105 2.33 12.73 -1.77
C MET A 105 3.02 11.81 -2.78
N LEU A 106 2.58 11.83 -4.03
CA LEU A 106 3.22 11.05 -5.09
C LEU A 106 4.60 11.60 -5.47
N ARG A 107 4.86 12.89 -5.28
CA ARG A 107 6.20 13.47 -5.50
C ARG A 107 7.18 13.00 -4.44
N ASP A 108 6.77 13.06 -3.18
CA ASP A 108 7.66 12.79 -2.04
C ASP A 108 7.82 11.29 -1.80
N TRP A 109 6.73 10.52 -1.93
CA TRP A 109 6.67 9.10 -1.59
C TRP A 109 6.46 8.19 -2.80
N GLY A 110 6.41 8.73 -4.03
CA GLY A 110 6.17 7.93 -5.24
C GLY A 110 7.24 6.86 -5.50
N PHE A 111 8.44 7.01 -4.92
CA PHE A 111 9.50 6.01 -4.99
C PHE A 111 9.11 4.70 -4.28
N LEU A 112 8.31 4.77 -3.22
CA LEU A 112 7.80 3.58 -2.52
C LEU A 112 6.98 2.70 -3.47
N CYS A 113 6.17 3.34 -4.33
CA CYS A 113 5.38 2.63 -5.34
C CYS A 113 6.24 2.10 -6.48
N ALA A 114 7.19 2.90 -6.95
CA ALA A 114 8.04 2.53 -8.09
C ALA A 114 8.98 1.36 -7.75
N GLU A 115 9.50 1.31 -6.52
CA GLU A 115 10.63 0.44 -6.19
C GLU A 115 10.34 -0.59 -5.10
N PHE A 116 9.40 -0.30 -4.19
CA PHE A 116 9.19 -1.06 -2.95
C PHE A 116 7.77 -1.65 -2.82
N GLY A 117 7.01 -1.71 -3.92
CA GLY A 117 5.75 -2.45 -3.98
C GLY A 117 4.57 -1.80 -3.28
N VAL A 118 4.72 -0.59 -2.73
CA VAL A 118 3.59 0.13 -2.11
C VAL A 118 2.56 0.48 -3.17
N SER A 119 1.32 0.07 -2.94
CA SER A 119 0.24 0.27 -3.91
C SER A 119 -0.32 1.70 -3.85
N ARG A 120 -0.81 2.19 -5.00
CA ARG A 120 -1.40 3.53 -5.13
C ARG A 120 -2.61 3.61 -6.04
N ASP A 121 -2.88 2.55 -6.80
CA ASP A 121 -3.88 2.58 -7.86
C ASP A 121 -5.24 2.12 -7.33
N ASN A 122 -6.30 2.82 -7.75
CA ASN A 122 -7.67 2.38 -7.52
C ASN A 122 -8.08 1.41 -8.63
N ASP A 123 -7.48 0.23 -8.68
CA ASP A 123 -7.76 -0.79 -9.69
C ASP A 123 -8.62 -1.93 -9.13
N VAL A 124 -8.78 -3.01 -9.90
CA VAL A 124 -9.53 -4.19 -9.45
C VAL A 124 -8.84 -4.86 -8.26
N GLY A 125 -7.51 -4.90 -8.23
CA GLY A 125 -6.74 -5.46 -7.12
C GLY A 125 -7.01 -4.72 -5.82
N PHE A 126 -6.97 -3.39 -5.84
CA PHE A 126 -7.33 -2.57 -4.68
C PHE A 126 -8.76 -2.85 -4.17
N LEU A 127 -9.74 -2.95 -5.06
CA LEU A 127 -11.12 -3.24 -4.63
C LEU A 127 -11.26 -4.66 -4.04
N LEU A 128 -10.50 -5.63 -4.55
CA LEU A 128 -10.46 -6.99 -3.98
C LEU A 128 -9.81 -7.00 -2.60
N GLU A 129 -8.74 -6.22 -2.39
CA GLU A 129 -8.15 -6.02 -1.06
C GLU A 129 -9.17 -5.41 -0.09
N VAL A 130 -9.91 -4.38 -0.52
CA VAL A 130 -11.00 -3.82 0.30
C VAL A 130 -12.02 -4.89 0.70
N VAL A 131 -12.41 -5.79 -0.21
CA VAL A 131 -13.28 -6.92 0.11
C VAL A 131 -12.64 -7.85 1.15
N SER A 132 -11.34 -8.15 0.99
CA SER A 132 -10.60 -9.02 1.93
C SER A 132 -10.58 -8.43 3.34
N TYR A 133 -10.21 -7.15 3.47
CA TYR A 133 -10.16 -6.47 4.77
C TYR A 133 -11.54 -6.34 5.42
N ILE A 134 -12.61 -6.13 4.63
CA ILE A 134 -13.99 -6.18 5.15
C ILE A 134 -14.30 -7.58 5.69
N LYS A 135 -13.96 -8.64 4.95
CA LYS A 135 -14.22 -10.02 5.38
C LYS A 135 -13.47 -10.35 6.67
N ASP A 136 -12.19 -10.03 6.75
CA ASP A 136 -11.33 -10.39 7.88
C ASP A 136 -11.75 -9.66 9.18
N ALA A 137 -12.22 -8.41 9.05
CA ALA A 137 -12.74 -7.64 10.18
C ALA A 137 -14.15 -8.07 10.65
N ASN A 138 -14.84 -8.94 9.91
CA ASN A 138 -16.21 -9.38 10.22
C ASN A 138 -16.33 -10.92 10.18
N PRO A 139 -15.66 -11.65 11.10
CA PRO A 139 -15.67 -13.12 11.11
C PRO A 139 -17.08 -13.71 11.34
N ASP A 140 -17.94 -12.99 12.04
CA ASP A 140 -19.33 -13.39 12.31
C ASP A 140 -20.31 -13.00 11.17
N GLY A 141 -19.77 -12.44 10.08
CA GLY A 141 -20.53 -11.98 8.93
C GLY A 141 -20.99 -10.52 9.05
N LEU A 142 -21.70 -10.08 8.01
CA LEU A 142 -22.15 -8.70 7.85
C LEU A 142 -23.65 -8.56 8.14
N SER A 143 -24.05 -7.39 8.65
CA SER A 143 -25.47 -7.04 8.71
C SER A 143 -26.07 -6.87 7.31
N LEU A 144 -27.40 -6.99 7.18
CA LEU A 144 -28.08 -6.91 5.88
C LEU A 144 -27.75 -5.61 5.11
N GLY A 145 -27.71 -4.47 5.79
CA GLY A 145 -27.34 -3.19 5.17
C GLY A 145 -25.89 -3.15 4.69
N ARG A 146 -24.98 -3.82 5.41
CA ARG A 146 -23.58 -3.97 5.02
C ARG A 146 -23.42 -4.91 3.82
N CYS A 147 -24.21 -5.98 3.74
CA CYS A 147 -24.26 -6.85 2.55
C CYS A 147 -24.68 -6.08 1.28
N GLN A 148 -25.59 -5.11 1.39
CA GLN A 148 -25.97 -4.26 0.25
C GLN A 148 -24.81 -3.36 -0.21
N ASN A 149 -24.04 -2.80 0.73
CA ASN A 149 -22.84 -2.03 0.40
C ASN A 149 -21.77 -2.90 -0.26
N LEU A 150 -21.58 -4.13 0.24
CA LEU A 150 -20.68 -5.10 -0.37
C LEU A 150 -21.14 -5.50 -1.79
N ALA A 151 -22.44 -5.67 -2.03
CA ALA A 151 -22.97 -5.92 -3.36
C ALA A 151 -22.66 -4.77 -4.33
N ARG A 152 -22.73 -3.51 -3.89
CA ARG A 152 -22.33 -2.34 -4.69
C ARG A 152 -20.83 -2.36 -5.01
N LEU A 153 -19.99 -2.80 -4.07
CA LEU A 153 -18.55 -2.97 -4.31
C LEU A 153 -18.29 -4.02 -5.40
N TYR A 154 -19.00 -5.15 -5.37
CA TYR A 154 -18.91 -6.16 -6.45
C TYR A 154 -19.34 -5.62 -7.82
N VAL A 155 -20.40 -4.80 -7.88
CA VAL A 155 -20.79 -4.12 -9.12
C VAL A 155 -19.69 -3.18 -9.63
N GLU A 156 -19.00 -2.47 -8.74
CA GLU A 156 -17.90 -1.58 -9.11
C GLU A 156 -16.68 -2.36 -9.65
N ILE A 157 -16.38 -3.52 -9.04
CA ILE A 157 -15.39 -4.47 -9.53
C ILE A 157 -15.76 -4.95 -10.94
N GLU A 158 -16.99 -5.44 -11.14
CA GLU A 158 -17.48 -5.93 -12.44
C GLU A 158 -17.41 -4.84 -13.53
N THR A 159 -17.77 -3.61 -13.17
CA THR A 159 -17.70 -2.46 -14.08
C THR A 159 -16.26 -2.19 -14.52
N LYS A 160 -15.30 -2.21 -13.59
CA LYS A 160 -13.87 -2.05 -13.92
C LYS A 160 -13.34 -3.21 -14.77
N CYS A 161 -13.71 -4.45 -14.47
CA CYS A 161 -13.34 -5.61 -15.29
C CYS A 161 -13.86 -5.49 -16.73
N SER A 162 -15.10 -5.04 -16.90
CA SER A 162 -15.75 -4.89 -18.21
C SER A 162 -15.16 -3.74 -19.03
N ALA A 163 -14.63 -2.71 -18.37
CA ALA A 163 -13.95 -1.58 -19.01
C ALA A 163 -12.50 -1.89 -19.41
N SER A 164 -11.92 -3.00 -18.93
CA SER A 164 -10.55 -3.39 -19.28
C SER A 164 -10.47 -3.91 -20.73
N PRO A 165 -9.47 -3.48 -21.53
CA PRO A 165 -9.34 -3.85 -22.94
C PRO A 165 -9.06 -5.35 -23.19
N ASP A 166 -8.81 -6.15 -22.14
CA ASP A 166 -8.65 -7.61 -22.24
C ASP A 166 -9.98 -8.40 -22.36
N SER A 167 -11.13 -7.71 -22.30
CA SER A 167 -12.46 -8.35 -22.40
C SER A 167 -12.76 -8.99 -23.77
N ALA A 168 -11.93 -8.75 -24.79
CA ALA A 168 -12.08 -9.37 -26.11
C ALA A 168 -11.60 -10.84 -26.17
N ASN A 169 -10.74 -11.30 -25.25
CA ASN A 169 -10.13 -12.65 -25.33
C ASN A 169 -10.65 -13.66 -24.29
N VAL A 170 -11.56 -13.28 -23.39
CA VAL A 170 -12.04 -14.19 -22.33
C VAL A 170 -13.39 -14.86 -22.66
N ARG A 171 -14.08 -14.41 -23.72
CA ARG A 171 -15.38 -14.98 -24.11
C ARG A 171 -15.33 -16.37 -24.76
N ASP A 172 -14.13 -16.91 -25.05
CA ASP A 172 -13.98 -18.23 -25.69
C ASP A 172 -13.61 -19.38 -24.73
N VAL A 173 -13.48 -19.11 -23.43
CA VAL A 173 -13.13 -20.15 -22.43
C VAL A 173 -14.36 -20.68 -21.67
N VAL A 174 -15.55 -20.16 -21.94
CA VAL A 174 -16.81 -20.69 -21.38
C VAL A 174 -17.74 -21.15 -22.50
N ARG A 175 -17.41 -22.31 -23.08
CA ARG A 175 -18.34 -23.19 -23.78
C ARG A 175 -18.08 -24.63 -23.40
#